data_AF-A0A971HXV3-F1
#
_entry.id   AF-A0A971HXV3-F1
#
_cell.length_a   1.000
_cell.length_b   1.000
_cell.length_c   1.000
_cell.angle_alpha   90.00
_cell.angle_beta   90.00
_cell.angle_gamma   90.00
#
_symmetry.space_group_name_H-M   'P 1'
#
loop_
_entity.id
_entity.type
_entity.pdbx_description
1 polymer ?
#
loop_
_entity_poly.entity_id
_entity_poly.type
_entity_poly.pdbx_seq_one_letter_code
_entity_poly.pdbx_strand_id
1 'polypeptide(L)'
;MRVSNHAKKRFSQRGIPSNVNDLVLAFGTPTHLRGRNALSYKLTKKNMAQARSFLGGLLNDLENFQGRTIITNEASSTIITVY
;
A
#
# COMPACT_ATOMS: atom_id res chain seq x y z
N MET A 1 5.59 -6.00 -3.73
CA MET A 1 6.97 -6.33 -3.28
C MET A 1 7.01 -7.76 -2.74
N ARG A 2 8.13 -8.50 -2.89
CA ARG A 2 8.26 -9.86 -2.29
C ARG A 2 8.54 -9.74 -0.78
N VAL A 3 7.66 -10.32 0.05
CA VAL A 3 7.81 -10.35 1.52
C VAL A 3 8.38 -11.72 1.95
N SER A 4 9.47 -11.73 2.71
CA SER A 4 10.10 -12.98 3.19
C SER A 4 9.21 -13.74 4.17
N ASN A 5 9.39 -15.06 4.27
CA ASN A 5 8.63 -15.90 5.22
C ASN A 5 8.83 -15.46 6.68
N HIS A 6 10.03 -15.00 7.03
CA HIS A 6 10.31 -14.43 8.35
C HIS A 6 9.45 -13.18 8.60
N ALA A 7 9.39 -12.26 7.64
CA ALA A 7 8.60 -11.04 7.78
C ALA A 7 7.08 -11.33 7.84
N LYS A 8 6.57 -12.26 7.03
CA LYS A 8 5.16 -12.72 7.09
C LYS A 8 4.79 -13.23 8.49
N LYS A 9 5.63 -14.07 9.08
CA LYS A 9 5.44 -14.57 10.45
C LYS A 9 5.41 -13.42 11.47
N ARG A 10 6.30 -12.42 11.33
CA ARG A 10 6.31 -11.23 12.20
C ARG A 10 5.06 -10.36 12.06
N PHE A 11 4.53 -10.19 10.84
CA PHE A 11 3.28 -9.47 10.62
C PHE A 11 2.12 -10.15 11.34
N SER A 12 1.99 -11.47 11.18
CA SER A 12 0.96 -12.27 11.87
C SER A 12 1.09 -12.18 13.40
N GLN A 13 2.30 -12.37 13.94
CA GLN A 13 2.55 -12.28 15.39
C GLN A 13 2.23 -10.90 16.00
N ARG A 14 2.29 -9.84 15.20
CA ARG A 14 2.04 -8.46 15.65
C ARG A 14 0.65 -7.95 15.28
N GLY A 15 -0.21 -8.81 14.70
CA GLY A 15 -1.54 -8.42 14.24
C GLY A 15 -1.53 -7.31 13.18
N ILE A 16 -0.45 -7.20 12.39
CA ILE A 16 -0.31 -6.17 11.36
C ILE A 16 -0.85 -6.73 10.03
N PRO A 17 -1.89 -6.12 9.45
CA PRO A 17 -2.43 -6.53 8.15
C PRO A 17 -1.39 -6.37 7.02
N SER A 18 -1.40 -7.27 6.04
CA SER A 18 -0.42 -7.28 4.95
C SER A 18 -0.53 -6.05 4.03
N ASN A 19 -1.73 -5.52 3.82
CA ASN A 19 -1.96 -4.29 3.04
C ASN A 19 -1.33 -3.04 3.67
N VAL A 20 -1.06 -3.05 4.98
CA VAL A 20 -0.37 -1.93 5.66
C VAL A 20 1.10 -1.84 5.25
N ASN A 21 1.73 -2.96 4.87
CA ASN A 21 3.14 -2.96 4.45
C ASN A 21 3.38 -2.04 3.25
N ASP A 22 2.54 -2.15 2.22
CA ASP A 22 2.71 -1.35 1.00
C ASP A 22 2.48 0.14 1.28
N LEU A 23 1.55 0.47 2.19
CA LEU A 23 1.34 1.85 2.65
C LEU A 23 2.54 2.40 3.45
N VAL A 24 3.16 1.58 4.31
CA VAL A 24 4.38 1.98 5.06
C VAL A 24 5.54 2.23 4.11
N LEU A 25 5.67 1.46 3.04
CA LEU A 25 6.72 1.66 2.04
C LEU A 25 6.45 2.88 1.16
N ALA A 26 5.18 3.09 0.78
CA ALA A 26 4.78 4.21 -0.07
C ALA A 26 4.90 5.57 0.64
N PHE A 27 4.49 5.65 1.91
CA PHE A 27 4.44 6.91 2.66
C PHE A 27 5.52 7.04 3.74
N GLY A 28 6.18 5.95 4.13
CA GLY A 28 7.21 5.99 5.17
C GLY A 28 8.45 6.76 4.74
N THR A 29 9.10 7.43 5.69
CA THR A 29 10.39 8.06 5.43
C THR A 29 11.48 6.99 5.47
N PRO A 30 12.25 6.79 4.39
CA PRO A 30 13.35 5.84 4.38
C PRO A 30 14.53 6.38 5.20
N THR A 31 15.18 5.51 5.96
CA THR A 31 16.40 5.82 6.71
C THR A 31 17.35 4.66 6.59
N HIS A 32 18.59 4.93 6.17
CA HIS A 32 19.65 3.93 6.09
C HIS A 32 20.02 3.46 7.50
N LEU A 33 20.02 2.14 7.69
CA LEU A 33 20.49 1.54 8.92
C LEU A 33 22.02 1.52 8.89
N ARG A 34 22.69 2.29 9.75
CA ARG A 34 24.15 2.34 9.82
C ARG A 34 24.73 0.93 10.01
N GLY A 35 25.74 0.59 9.21
CA GLY A 35 26.41 -0.71 9.25
C GLY A 35 25.61 -1.87 8.62
N ARG A 36 24.47 -1.59 7.97
CA ARG A 36 23.71 -2.59 7.19
C ARG A 36 23.36 -2.00 5.83
N ASN A 37 23.44 -2.81 4.77
CA ASN A 37 22.92 -2.43 3.46
C ASN A 37 21.39 -2.58 3.42
N ALA A 38 20.68 -1.84 4.29
CA ALA A 38 19.25 -1.95 4.49
C ALA A 38 18.61 -0.59 4.80
N LEU A 39 17.41 -0.39 4.28
CA LEU A 39 16.54 0.75 4.58
C LEU A 39 15.51 0.36 5.64
N SER A 40 15.28 1.27 6.59
CA SER A 40 14.11 1.24 7.46
C SER A 40 13.11 2.30 7.01
N TYR A 41 11.83 1.97 7.04
CA TYR A 41 10.75 2.89 6.72
C TYR A 41 9.95 3.17 7.98
N LYS A 42 9.72 4.45 8.27
CA LYS A 42 8.92 4.87 9.43
C LYS A 42 7.84 5.85 9.01
N LEU A 43 6.61 5.59 9.43
CA LEU A 43 5.52 6.55 9.29
C LEU A 43 5.66 7.62 10.39
N THR A 44 5.90 8.85 9.95
CA THR A 44 5.87 10.03 10.83
C THR A 44 4.45 10.61 10.89
N LYS A 45 4.18 11.54 11.82
CA LYS A 45 2.89 12.25 11.87
C LYS A 45 2.58 12.96 10.54
N LYS A 46 3.59 13.55 9.91
CA LYS A 46 3.47 14.22 8.60
C LYS A 46 3.07 13.21 7.52
N ASN A 47 3.75 12.08 7.46
CA ASN A 47 3.49 11.04 6.46
C ASN A 47 2.10 10.43 6.65
N MET A 48 1.65 10.27 7.90
CA MET A 48 0.29 9.81 8.19
C MET A 48 -0.78 10.79 7.70
N ALA A 49 -0.55 12.10 7.81
CA ALA A 49 -1.46 13.10 7.26
C ALA A 49 -1.54 13.01 5.73
N GLN A 50 -0.40 12.82 5.07
CA GLN A 50 -0.33 12.61 3.61
C GLN A 50 -1.05 11.32 3.20
N ALA A 51 -0.79 10.21 3.89
CA ALA A 51 -1.44 8.92 3.63
C ALA A 51 -2.96 9.02 3.81
N ARG A 52 -3.45 9.71 4.86
CA ARG A 52 -4.88 9.96 5.07
C ARG A 52 -5.49 10.77 3.94
N SER A 53 -4.83 11.84 3.51
CA SER A 53 -5.33 12.66 2.41
C SER A 53 -5.40 11.87 1.11
N PHE A 54 -4.38 11.07 0.80
CA PHE A 54 -4.36 10.21 -0.38
C PHE A 54 -5.46 9.16 -0.35
N LEU A 55 -5.58 8.43 0.76
CA LEU A 55 -6.60 7.38 0.90
C LEU A 55 -8.02 7.95 0.92
N GLY A 56 -8.22 9.13 1.51
CA GLY A 56 -9.49 9.84 1.46
C GLY A 56 -9.86 10.26 0.04
N GLY A 57 -8.90 10.78 -0.73
CA GLY A 57 -9.10 11.08 -2.15
C GLY A 57 -9.46 9.84 -2.96
N LEU A 58 -8.72 8.73 -2.76
CA LEU A 58 -9.00 7.47 -3.43
C LEU A 58 -10.40 6.92 -3.07
N LEU A 59 -10.83 7.08 -1.83
CA LEU A 59 -12.18 6.70 -1.41
C LEU A 59 -13.24 7.53 -2.14
N ASN A 60 -13.07 8.86 -2.18
CA ASN A 60 -13.97 9.74 -2.92
C ASN A 60 -14.03 9.39 -4.41
N ASP A 61 -12.88 9.08 -5.02
CA ASP A 61 -12.82 8.64 -6.42
C ASP A 61 -13.59 7.33 -6.64
N LEU A 62 -13.47 6.36 -5.72
CA LEU A 62 -14.22 5.11 -5.76
C LEU A 62 -15.73 5.32 -5.58
N GLU A 63 -16.13 6.22 -4.70
CA GLU A 63 -17.54 6.61 -4.51
C GLU A 63 -18.10 7.26 -5.79
N ASN A 64 -17.34 8.16 -6.43
CA ASN A 64 -17.72 8.75 -7.71
C ASN A 64 -17.73 7.74 -8.88
N PHE A 65 -16.94 6.67 -8.75
CA PHE A 65 -16.88 5.56 -9.68
C PHE A 65 -17.94 4.48 -9.35
N GLN A 66 -18.73 4.65 -8.29
CA GLN A 66 -19.74 3.67 -7.91
C GLN A 66 -20.75 3.47 -9.05
N GLY A 67 -21.00 2.20 -9.39
CA GLY A 67 -21.88 1.82 -10.50
C GLY A 67 -21.19 1.74 -11.86
N ARG A 68 -19.92 2.14 -11.96
CA ARG A 68 -19.11 1.96 -13.17
C ARG A 68 -18.48 0.56 -13.22
N THR A 69 -18.27 0.04 -14.42
CA THR A 69 -17.77 -1.31 -14.67
C THR A 69 -16.49 -1.28 -15.48
N ILE A 70 -15.47 -2.01 -15.03
CA ILE A 70 -14.23 -2.24 -15.77
C ILE A 70 -14.27 -3.65 -16.34
N ILE A 71 -14.08 -3.79 -17.65
CA ILE A 71 -14.02 -5.10 -18.33
C ILE A 71 -12.55 -5.42 -18.62
N THR A 72 -12.09 -6.62 -18.27
CA THR A 72 -10.71 -7.09 -18.49
C THR A 72 -10.67 -8.39 -19.31
N ASN A 73 -9.58 -8.65 -20.06
CA ASN A 73 -9.48 -9.85 -20.93
C ASN A 73 -9.05 -11.13 -20.18
N GLU A 74 -8.66 -11.00 -18.92
CA GLU A 74 -8.34 -12.05 -17.95
C GLU A 74 -8.50 -11.44 -16.55
N ALA A 75 -8.36 -12.22 -15.47
CA ALA A 75 -8.65 -11.80 -14.10
C ALA A 75 -8.08 -10.42 -13.69
N SER A 76 -6.98 -9.94 -14.31
CA SER A 76 -6.54 -8.53 -14.20
C SER A 76 -5.55 -8.07 -15.28
N SER A 77 -5.31 -8.84 -16.34
CA SER A 77 -4.10 -8.65 -17.18
C SER A 77 -4.19 -7.45 -18.12
N THR A 78 -5.38 -7.08 -18.62
CA THR A 78 -5.57 -5.94 -19.53
C THR A 78 -6.99 -5.39 -19.41
N ILE A 79 -7.13 -4.07 -19.24
CA ILE A 79 -8.43 -3.38 -19.28
C ILE A 79 -8.85 -3.21 -20.74
N ILE A 80 -10.00 -3.79 -21.09
CA ILE A 80 -10.62 -3.70 -22.42
C ILE A 80 -11.38 -2.38 -22.55
N THR A 81 -12.22 -2.06 -21.56
CA THR A 81 -13.08 -0.87 -21.59
C THR A 81 -13.60 -0.53 -20.18
N VAL A 82 -14.09 0.70 -20.01
CA VAL A 82 -14.66 1.25 -18.78
C VAL A 82 -16.00 1.93 -19.11
N TYR A 83 -17.06 1.57 -18.38
CA TYR A 83 -18.40 2.14 -18.48
C TYR A 83 -18.78 2.85 -17.18
#